data_AF-M0A8K8-F1
#
_entry.id   AF-M0A8K8-F1
#
_cell.length_a   1.000
_cell.length_b   1.000
_cell.length_c   1.000
_cell.angle_alpha   90.00
_cell.angle_beta   90.00
_cell.angle_gamma   90.00
#
_symmetry.space_group_name_H-M   'P 1'
#
loop_
_entity.id
_entity.type
_entity.pdbx_description
1 polymer ?
#
loop_
_entity_poly.entity_id
_entity_poly.type
_entity_poly.pdbx_seq_one_letter_code
_entity_poly.pdbx_strand_id
1 'polypeptide(L)' 'MLADGERLAVRDLMMAATARSTGGQLVVADSDFQTGVLEDTMDVTNLRDD' A
#
# COMPACT_ATOMS: atom_id res chain seq x y z
N MET A 1 -5.31 11.74 6.46
CA MET A 1 -3.83 11.78 6.46
C MET A 1 -3.34 11.02 7.68
N LEU A 2 -2.95 9.76 7.50
CA LEU A 2 -2.27 8.99 8.53
C LEU A 2 -0.90 9.63 8.77
N ALA A 3 -0.52 9.84 10.03
CA ALA A 3 0.80 10.37 10.34
C ALA A 3 1.90 9.35 9.97
N ASP A 4 3.10 9.81 9.64
CA ASP A 4 4.25 8.91 9.46
C ASP A 4 4.44 8.06 10.72
N GLY A 5 4.37 6.74 10.57
CA GLY A 5 4.45 5.77 11.67
C GLY A 5 3.10 5.33 12.27
N GLU A 6 1.97 5.81 11.76
CA GLU A 6 0.66 5.29 12.12
C GLU A 6 0.44 3.89 11.51
N ARG A 7 -0.23 2.99 12.24
CA ARG A 7 -0.47 1.64 11.72
C ARG A 7 -1.45 1.71 10.55
N LEU A 8 -1.08 1.07 9.43
CA LEU A 8 -2.01 0.80 8.34
C LEU A 8 -3.28 0.13 8.87
N ALA A 9 -4.43 0.51 8.29
CA ALA A 9 -5.69 -0.13 8.59
C ALA A 9 -5.59 -1.63 8.26
N VAL A 10 -6.28 -2.47 9.05
CA VAL A 10 -6.24 -3.93 8.87
C VAL A 10 -6.61 -4.34 7.44
N ARG A 11 -7.58 -3.64 6.83
CA ARG A 11 -7.97 -3.84 5.42
C ARG A 11 -6.78 -3.65 4.48
N ASP A 12 -6.06 -2.55 4.64
CA ASP A 12 -4.95 -2.15 3.77
C ASP A 12 -3.78 -3.13 3.89
N LEU A 13 -3.52 -3.60 5.13
CA LEU A 13 -2.57 -4.67 5.39
C LEU A 13 -2.94 -5.97 4.67
N MET A 14 -4.22 -6.38 4.71
CA MET A 14 -4.67 -7.62 4.06
C MET A 14 -4.57 -7.52 2.52
N MET A 15 -4.88 -6.36 1.94
CA MET A 15 -4.75 -6.12 0.50
C MET A 15 -3.28 -6.20 0.06
N ALA A 16 -2.38 -5.49 0.76
CA ALA A 16 -0.95 -5.52 0.49
C ALA A 16 -0.35 -6.93 0.69
N ALA A 17 -0.73 -7.63 1.76
CA ALA A 17 -0.27 -8.99 2.03
C ALA A 17 -0.73 -9.97 0.93
N THR A 18 -1.97 -9.83 0.45
CA THR A 18 -2.50 -10.67 -0.64
C THR A 18 -1.72 -10.44 -1.93
N ALA A 19 -1.54 -9.18 -2.34
CA ALA A 19 -0.76 -8.82 -3.53
C ALA A 19 0.65 -9.41 -3.45
N ARG A 20 1.36 -9.16 -2.34
CA ARG A 20 2.71 -9.70 -2.12
C ARG A 20 2.76 -11.23 -2.13
N SER A 21 1.84 -11.90 -1.45
CA SER A 21 1.85 -13.36 -1.33
C SER A 21 1.57 -14.09 -2.64
N THR A 22 0.87 -13.43 -3.56
CA THR A 22 0.52 -13.97 -4.88
C THR A 22 1.48 -13.52 -5.98
N GLY A 23 2.50 -12.71 -5.65
CA GLY A 23 3.42 -12.12 -6.63
C GLY A 23 2.77 -11.07 -7.52
N GLY A 24 1.65 -10.50 -7.09
CA GLY A 24 0.97 -9.41 -7.78
C GLY A 24 1.49 -8.03 -7.38
N GLN A 25 1.03 -7.01 -8.11
CA GLN A 25 1.29 -5.61 -7.83
C GLN A 25 0.16 -4.99 -6.99
N LEU A 26 0.49 -4.05 -6.11
CA LEU A 26 -0.50 -3.24 -5.44
C LEU A 26 -0.75 -1.95 -6.23
N VAL A 27 -1.92 -1.83 -6.87
CA VAL A 27 -2.37 -0.58 -7.52
C VAL A 27 -3.45 0.06 -6.67
N VAL A 28 -3.26 1.30 -6.24
CA VAL A 28 -4.12 1.98 -5.27
C VAL A 28 -4.40 3.43 -5.67
N ALA A 29 -5.57 3.94 -5.27
CA ALA A 29 -6.00 5.33 -5.50
C ALA A 29 -6.62 5.94 -4.23
N ASP A 30 -6.11 5.56 -3.06
CA ASP A 30 -6.62 5.96 -1.75
C ASP A 30 -5.60 6.91 -1.10
N SER A 31 -6.05 8.13 -0.75
CA SER A 31 -5.19 9.17 -0.16
C SER A 31 -4.72 8.85 1.25
N ASP A 32 -5.43 7.97 1.96
CA ASP A 32 -5.04 7.58 3.31
C ASP A 32 -4.15 6.32 3.29
N PHE A 33 -3.87 5.73 2.13
CA PHE A 33 -3.04 4.55 2.03
C PHE A 33 -1.55 4.93 1.97
N GLN A 34 -0.76 4.50 2.96
CA GLN A 34 0.68 4.74 2.97
C GLN A 34 1.41 3.74 2.06
N THR A 35 1.85 4.17 0.88
CA THR A 35 2.55 3.33 -0.11
C THR A 35 4.06 3.28 0.09
N GLY A 36 4.69 4.39 0.52
CA GLY A 36 6.15 4.49 0.56
C GLY A 36 6.85 3.42 1.41
N VAL A 37 6.23 3.00 2.52
CA VAL A 37 6.79 1.92 3.37
C VAL A 37 6.70 0.53 2.74
N LEU A 38 5.90 0.36 1.69
CA LEU A 38 5.70 -0.91 1.00
C LEU A 38 6.57 -1.05 -0.25
N GLU A 39 6.96 0.07 -0.87
CA GLU A 39 7.74 0.14 -2.11
C GLU A 39 9.11 -0.58 -2.00
N ASP A 40 9.71 -0.62 -0.80
CA ASP A 40 10.94 -1.39 -0.54
C ASP A 40 10.73 -2.92 -0.59
N THR A 41 9.48 -3.39 -0.56
CA THR A 41 9.13 -4.81 -0.35
C THR A 41 8.24 -5.42 -1.43
N MET A 42 7.61 -4.60 -2.28
CA MET A 42 6.75 -5.04 -3.38
C MET A 42 6.56 -3.90 -4.40
N ASP A 43 6.09 -4.26 -5.60
CA ASP A 43 5.72 -3.27 -6.61
C ASP A 43 4.40 -2.58 -6.23
N VAL A 44 4.44 -1.24 -6.22
CA VAL A 44 3.29 -0.38 -5.91
C VAL A 44 3.11 0.65 -7.02
N THR A 45 1.88 0.90 -7.43
CA THR A 45 1.49 2.07 -8.22
C THR A 45 0.40 2.83 -7.50
N ASN A 46 0.68 4.08 -7.16
CA ASN A 46 -0.31 5.00 -6.63
C ASN A 46 -0.85 5.86 -7.77
N LEU A 47 -2.10 5.62 -8.18
CA LEU A 47 -2.76 6.33 -9.28
C LEU A 47 -3.07 7.81 -8.97
N ARG A 48 -2.74 8.28 -7.77
CA ARG A 48 -2.87 9.68 -7.38
C ARG A 48 -1.58 10.49 -7.62
N ASP A 49 -0.48 9.79 -7.84
CA ASP A 49 0.83 10.40 -8.15
C ASP A 49 1.06 10.52 -9.67
N ASP A 50 0.14 9.96 -10.48
CA ASP A 50 0.02 10.06 -11.94
C ASP A 50 -1.05 11.10 -12.35
#